data_AF-A0A7K0E0P0-F1
#
_entry.id   AF-A0A7K0E0P0-F1
#
_cell.length_a   1.000
_cell.length_b   1.000
_cell.length_c   1.000
_cell.angle_alpha   90.00
_cell.angle_beta   90.00
_cell.angle_gamma   90.00
#
_symmetry.space_group_name_H-M   'P 1'
#
loop_
_entity.id
_entity.type
_entity.pdbx_description
1 polymer ?
#
loop_
_entity_poly.entity_id
_entity_poly.type
_entity_poly.pdbx_seq_one_letter_code
_entity_poly.pdbx_strand_id
1 'polypeptide(L)'
;MRRTSAVVWSVGVMAAALMAVPAGGAAAQDRLTDLTFTRDEPDHPVRTVTLGCDPDSGSHPNIAAACRYLAADGDLVLPEENPDVHCIRYHPVSLHVIGTLNGRPVSAHRTYGCVVPDLPAPWQF
;
A
#
# COMPACT_ATOMS: atom_id res chain seq x y z
N MET A 1 -51.00 -8.03 61.56
CA MET A 1 -51.39 -8.64 60.26
C MET A 1 -51.81 -7.52 59.31
N ARG A 2 -51.21 -7.38 58.10
CA ARG A 2 -51.55 -6.36 57.07
C ARG A 2 -51.36 -4.90 57.58
N ARG A 3 -51.32 -3.84 56.74
CA ARG A 3 -51.53 -3.68 55.29
C ARG A 3 -50.34 -2.97 54.60
N THR A 4 -50.21 -3.18 53.30
CA THR A 4 -49.32 -2.50 52.35
C THR A 4 -49.93 -1.20 51.80
N SER A 5 -49.08 -0.25 51.40
CA SER A 5 -49.32 0.73 50.31
C SER A 5 -47.97 1.30 49.81
N ALA A 6 -47.90 1.76 48.56
CA ALA A 6 -46.68 2.29 47.92
C ALA A 6 -46.97 3.61 47.17
N VAL A 7 -45.96 4.44 46.91
CA VAL A 7 -46.07 5.75 46.22
C VAL A 7 -44.90 5.98 45.24
N VAL A 8 -45.15 6.74 44.18
CA VAL A 8 -44.52 6.68 42.84
C VAL A 8 -44.31 8.13 42.31
N TRP A 9 -43.34 8.48 41.46
CA TRP A 9 -42.46 7.65 40.60
C TRP A 9 -40.93 7.79 40.90
N SER A 10 -40.03 8.50 40.19
CA SER A 10 -40.13 9.44 39.05
C SER A 10 -38.88 9.51 38.15
N VAL A 11 -38.91 10.47 37.23
CA VAL A 11 -38.03 10.77 36.08
C VAL A 11 -36.64 11.30 36.50
N GLY A 12 -35.54 11.03 35.77
CA GLY A 12 -35.42 10.18 34.57
C GLY A 12 -33.98 10.12 34.03
N VAL A 13 -33.71 9.13 33.18
CA VAL A 13 -32.37 8.86 32.61
C VAL A 13 -32.29 9.40 31.19
N MET A 14 -31.39 10.36 30.95
CA MET A 14 -31.18 10.95 29.63
C MET A 14 -30.26 10.06 28.78
N ALA A 15 -30.86 9.18 27.98
CA ALA A 15 -30.15 8.24 27.12
C ALA A 15 -29.48 8.96 25.94
N ALA A 16 -28.18 9.26 26.07
CA ALA A 16 -27.36 9.75 24.97
C ALA A 16 -27.11 8.63 23.95
N ALA A 17 -27.75 8.70 22.79
CA ALA A 17 -27.52 7.77 21.70
C ALA A 17 -26.15 8.01 21.04
N LEU A 18 -25.13 7.24 21.45
CA LEU A 18 -23.86 7.20 20.74
C LEU A 18 -24.07 6.58 19.35
N MET A 19 -24.08 7.42 18.32
CA MET A 19 -24.00 6.99 16.93
C MET A 19 -22.61 6.40 16.68
N ALA A 20 -22.48 5.09 16.83
CA ALA A 20 -21.26 4.36 16.51
C ALA A 20 -21.04 4.39 14.99
N VAL A 21 -20.21 5.34 14.52
CA VAL A 21 -19.81 5.44 13.12
C VAL A 21 -18.95 4.21 12.80
N PRO A 22 -19.32 3.34 11.84
CA PRO A 22 -18.44 2.27 11.42
C PRO A 22 -17.25 2.89 10.70
N ALA A 23 -16.07 2.82 11.32
CA ALA A 23 -14.81 3.12 10.64
C ALA A 23 -14.62 2.06 9.55
N GLY A 24 -14.98 2.42 8.32
CA GLY A 24 -14.88 1.56 7.14
C GLY A 24 -13.43 1.34 6.74
N GLY A 25 -12.71 0.52 7.52
CA GLY A 25 -11.46 -0.05 7.07
C GLY A 25 -11.72 -0.83 5.79
N ALA A 26 -11.05 -0.47 4.70
CA ALA A 26 -11.10 -1.23 3.47
C ALA A 26 -10.66 -2.67 3.79
N ALA A 27 -11.57 -3.63 3.61
CA ALA A 27 -11.24 -5.02 3.81
C ALA A 27 -10.16 -5.38 2.77
N ALA A 28 -8.94 -5.62 3.23
CA ALA A 28 -7.92 -6.24 2.41
C ALA A 28 -8.50 -7.57 1.92
N GLN A 29 -8.72 -7.66 0.60
CA GLN A 29 -9.07 -8.94 -0.01
C GLN A 29 -7.88 -9.88 0.24
N ASP A 30 -8.14 -11.13 0.61
CA ASP A 30 -7.09 -12.07 1.02
C ASP A 30 -6.27 -12.49 -0.20
N ARG A 31 -5.29 -11.65 -0.52
CA ARG A 31 -4.63 -11.54 -1.82
C ARG A 31 -3.16 -11.93 -1.68
N LEU A 32 -2.73 -12.83 -2.54
CA LEU A 32 -1.37 -13.38 -2.48
C LEU A 32 -0.29 -12.36 -2.86
N THR A 33 -0.59 -11.41 -3.75
CA THR A 33 0.36 -10.37 -4.19
C THR A 33 -0.23 -8.98 -3.98
N ASP A 34 0.18 -8.29 -2.90
CA ASP A 34 -0.17 -6.90 -2.62
C ASP A 34 1.09 -6.13 -2.22
N LEU A 35 1.49 -5.17 -3.05
CA LEU A 35 2.80 -4.52 -3.03
C LEU A 35 2.65 -3.00 -3.01
N THR A 36 3.47 -2.34 -2.19
CA THR A 36 3.67 -0.89 -2.21
C THR A 36 5.06 -0.58 -2.71
N PHE A 37 5.15 0.09 -3.86
CA PHE A 37 6.39 0.59 -4.44
C PHE A 37 6.60 2.05 -4.06
N THR A 38 7.84 2.46 -3.81
CA THR A 38 8.23 3.85 -3.56
C THR A 38 9.45 4.24 -4.39
N ARG A 39 9.42 5.43 -4.99
CA ARG A 39 10.56 6.12 -5.63
C ARG A 39 10.78 7.47 -4.96
N ASP A 40 11.99 7.63 -4.43
CA ASP A 40 12.50 8.84 -3.77
C ASP A 40 13.72 9.34 -4.55
N GLU A 41 13.81 10.64 -4.83
CA GLU A 41 14.88 11.26 -5.62
C GLU A 41 14.92 12.79 -5.39
N PRO A 42 16.09 13.46 -5.43
CA PRO A 42 16.19 14.89 -5.22
C PRO A 42 15.34 15.70 -6.21
N ASP A 43 14.87 16.86 -5.74
CA ASP A 43 14.06 17.85 -6.46
C ASP A 43 12.66 17.37 -6.91
N HIS A 44 12.24 16.15 -6.54
CA HIS A 44 10.90 15.62 -6.80
C HIS A 44 10.19 15.17 -5.50
N PRO A 45 8.84 15.22 -5.44
CA PRO A 45 8.10 14.57 -4.36
C PRO A 45 8.27 13.04 -4.42
N VAL A 46 8.38 12.41 -3.25
CA VAL A 46 8.37 10.93 -3.12
C VAL A 46 7.09 10.38 -3.76
N ARG A 47 7.25 9.48 -4.75
CA ARG A 47 6.13 8.81 -5.43
C ARG A 47 5.93 7.43 -4.84
N THR A 48 4.69 7.10 -4.48
CA THR A 48 4.31 5.79 -3.95
C THR A 48 3.10 5.28 -4.68
N VAL A 49 3.17 4.04 -5.17
CA VAL A 49 2.04 3.36 -5.83
C VAL A 49 1.78 1.99 -5.21
N THR A 50 0.51 1.62 -5.13
CA THR A 50 0.09 0.27 -4.73
C THR A 50 -0.25 -0.57 -5.95
N LEU A 51 0.06 -1.86 -5.87
CA LEU A 51 -0.20 -2.87 -6.88
C LEU A 51 -0.72 -4.12 -6.19
N GLY A 52 -1.89 -4.62 -6.59
CA GLY A 52 -2.33 -5.95 -6.22
C GLY A 52 -2.98 -6.66 -7.39
N CYS A 53 -2.77 -7.97 -7.44
CA CYS A 53 -3.19 -8.87 -8.52
C CYS A 53 -4.25 -9.85 -8.03
N ASP A 54 -5.06 -10.41 -8.93
CA ASP A 54 -6.12 -11.40 -8.63
C ASP A 54 -7.09 -10.98 -7.49
N PRO A 55 -7.96 -9.97 -7.71
CA PRO A 55 -8.14 -9.18 -8.92
C PRO A 55 -7.12 -8.04 -9.04
N ASP A 56 -7.01 -7.42 -10.21
CA ASP A 56 -6.22 -6.19 -10.41
C ASP A 56 -6.78 -5.02 -9.58
N SER A 57 -5.98 -4.42 -8.68
CA SER A 57 -6.27 -3.11 -8.08
C SER A 57 -5.00 -2.37 -7.60
N GLY A 58 -5.18 -1.11 -7.16
CA GLY A 58 -4.10 -0.25 -6.65
C GLY A 58 -4.07 1.11 -7.34
N SER A 59 -2.96 1.82 -7.21
CA SER A 59 -2.67 3.10 -7.90
C SER A 59 -1.56 3.00 -8.95
N HIS A 60 -0.92 1.84 -9.12
CA HIS A 60 0.12 1.62 -10.13
C HIS A 60 -0.40 1.91 -11.56
N PRO A 61 0.34 2.67 -12.39
CA PRO A 61 -0.19 3.19 -13.67
C PRO A 61 -0.48 2.11 -14.73
N ASN A 62 0.05 0.88 -14.57
CA ASN A 62 -0.16 -0.23 -15.49
C ASN A 62 -0.25 -1.59 -14.76
N ILE A 63 -1.27 -1.74 -13.90
CA ILE A 63 -1.48 -2.94 -13.06
C ILE A 63 -1.39 -4.24 -13.88
N ALA A 64 -2.14 -4.32 -14.98
CA ALA A 64 -2.20 -5.51 -15.84
C ALA A 64 -0.86 -5.86 -16.54
N ALA A 65 0.11 -4.95 -16.63
CA ALA A 65 1.47 -5.31 -17.08
C ALA A 65 2.34 -5.80 -15.91
N ALA A 66 2.28 -5.12 -14.77
CA ALA A 66 3.04 -5.50 -13.57
C ALA A 66 2.60 -6.86 -12.99
N CYS A 67 1.30 -7.14 -12.95
CA CYS A 67 0.79 -8.44 -12.52
C CYS A 67 1.18 -9.58 -13.46
N ARG A 68 1.18 -9.35 -14.79
CA ARG A 68 1.68 -10.35 -15.76
C ARG A 68 3.19 -10.59 -15.66
N TYR A 69 3.98 -9.56 -15.34
CA TYR A 69 5.41 -9.70 -15.08
C TYR A 69 5.65 -10.58 -13.84
N LEU A 70 5.02 -10.23 -12.71
CA LEU A 70 5.17 -10.96 -11.45
C LEU A 70 4.62 -12.40 -11.49
N ALA A 71 3.65 -12.68 -12.37
CA ALA A 71 3.14 -14.03 -12.63
C ALA A 71 4.03 -14.87 -13.57
N ALA A 72 4.89 -14.24 -14.37
CA ALA A 72 5.79 -14.92 -15.31
C ALA A 72 7.13 -15.28 -14.66
N ASP A 73 7.77 -14.30 -14.00
CA ASP A 73 9.09 -14.48 -13.37
C ASP A 73 8.98 -15.01 -11.92
N GLY A 74 7.82 -14.84 -11.27
CA GLY A 74 7.52 -15.33 -9.92
C GLY A 74 8.18 -14.56 -8.76
N ASP A 75 9.37 -14.00 -9.01
CA ASP A 75 10.15 -13.18 -8.09
C ASP A 75 10.20 -11.71 -8.54
N LEU A 76 10.61 -10.81 -7.62
CA LEU A 76 10.72 -9.38 -7.88
C LEU A 76 12.20 -8.98 -8.01
N VAL A 77 12.57 -8.51 -9.21
CA VAL A 77 13.93 -8.08 -9.54
C VAL A 77 14.00 -6.55 -9.54
N LEU A 78 14.98 -5.99 -8.83
CA LEU A 78 15.32 -4.56 -8.89
C LEU A 78 16.05 -4.25 -10.21
N PRO A 79 15.77 -3.11 -10.87
CA PRO A 79 16.46 -2.71 -12.10
C PRO A 79 17.99 -2.73 -11.98
N GLU A 80 18.66 -2.94 -13.11
CA GLU A 80 20.11 -2.77 -13.22
C GLU A 80 20.47 -1.32 -13.55
N GLU A 81 21.65 -0.88 -13.11
CA GLU A 81 22.23 0.39 -13.55
C GLU A 81 22.78 0.18 -14.97
N ASN A 82 22.34 1.00 -15.92
CA ASN A 82 22.84 0.92 -17.29
C ASN A 82 24.33 1.34 -17.32
N PRO A 83 25.28 0.45 -17.67
CA PRO A 83 26.71 0.73 -17.58
C PRO A 83 27.19 1.77 -18.60
N ASP A 84 26.44 2.00 -19.69
CA ASP A 84 26.76 2.98 -20.71
C ASP A 84 26.40 4.42 -20.27
N VAL A 85 25.57 4.59 -19.24
CA VAL A 85 25.12 5.91 -18.75
C VAL A 85 26.20 6.53 -17.85
N HIS A 86 27.05 7.37 -18.45
CA HIS A 86 28.08 8.11 -17.73
C HIS A 86 27.50 9.33 -16.99
N CYS A 87 27.53 9.30 -15.67
CA CYS A 87 26.89 10.30 -14.81
C CYS A 87 27.77 11.54 -14.61
N ILE A 88 27.37 12.68 -15.21
CA ILE A 88 28.04 13.98 -15.03
C ILE A 88 27.85 14.61 -13.65
N ARG A 89 26.91 14.09 -12.85
CA ARG A 89 26.60 14.49 -11.47
C ARG A 89 25.98 13.31 -10.74
N TYR A 90 26.30 13.16 -9.44
CA TYR A 90 25.57 12.28 -8.53
C TYR A 90 24.17 12.85 -8.25
N HIS A 91 23.12 12.13 -8.62
CA HIS A 91 21.72 12.52 -8.41
C HIS A 91 20.94 11.25 -8.05
N PRO A 92 20.94 10.85 -6.77
CA PRO A 92 20.55 9.51 -6.38
C PRO A 92 19.05 9.28 -6.56
N VAL A 93 18.69 8.12 -7.13
CA VAL A 93 17.31 7.64 -7.15
C VAL A 93 17.23 6.43 -6.22
N SER A 94 16.29 6.41 -5.30
CA SER A 94 16.04 5.32 -4.37
C SER A 94 14.74 4.62 -4.75
N LEU A 95 14.84 3.36 -5.16
CA LEU A 95 13.68 2.49 -5.37
C LEU A 95 13.52 1.55 -4.17
N HIS A 96 12.29 1.38 -3.71
CA HIS A 96 11.92 0.51 -2.60
C HIS A 96 10.59 -0.19 -2.90
N VAL A 97 10.43 -1.42 -2.42
CA VAL A 97 9.13 -2.11 -2.40
C VAL A 97 8.98 -2.90 -1.10
N ILE A 98 7.75 -2.96 -0.61
CA ILE A 98 7.32 -3.80 0.51
C ILE A 98 5.96 -4.46 0.21
N GLY A 99 5.67 -5.60 0.84
CA GLY A 99 4.34 -6.21 0.82
C GLY A 99 4.40 -7.74 0.75
N THR A 100 3.44 -8.34 0.07
CA THR A 100 3.39 -9.77 -0.25
C THR A 100 3.54 -10.00 -1.76
N LEU A 101 4.25 -11.07 -2.13
CA LEU A 101 4.35 -11.58 -3.49
C LEU A 101 4.11 -13.10 -3.47
N ASN A 102 3.00 -13.54 -4.07
CA ASN A 102 2.58 -14.94 -4.13
C ASN A 102 2.53 -15.60 -2.73
N GLY A 103 2.03 -14.86 -1.73
CA GLY A 103 1.91 -15.25 -0.32
C GLY A 103 3.19 -15.07 0.50
N ARG A 104 4.31 -14.71 -0.12
CA ARG A 104 5.62 -14.54 0.54
C ARG A 104 5.84 -13.07 0.90
N PRO A 105 6.23 -12.71 2.14
CA PRO A 105 6.57 -11.34 2.47
C PRO A 105 7.84 -10.90 1.72
N VAL A 106 7.84 -9.70 1.14
CA VAL A 106 8.98 -9.14 0.41
C VAL A 106 9.32 -7.73 0.91
N SER A 107 10.62 -7.42 0.91
CA SER A 107 11.15 -6.08 1.06
C SER A 107 12.46 -5.99 0.28
N ALA A 108 12.56 -5.04 -0.65
CA ALA A 108 13.73 -4.86 -1.50
C ALA A 108 13.98 -3.38 -1.79
N HIS A 109 15.23 -2.95 -1.70
CA HIS A 109 15.65 -1.55 -1.89
C HIS A 109 16.99 -1.48 -2.65
N ARG A 110 17.12 -0.47 -3.53
CA ARG A 110 18.40 -0.05 -4.12
C ARG A 110 18.38 1.47 -4.31
N THR A 111 19.49 2.11 -3.95
CA THR A 111 19.82 3.46 -4.43
C THR A 111 20.73 3.33 -5.65
N TYR A 112 20.41 4.08 -6.69
CA TYR A 112 21.13 4.21 -7.96
C TYR A 112 21.85 5.56 -7.91
N GLY A 113 23.11 5.64 -8.37
CA GLY A 113 23.91 6.86 -8.18
C GLY A 113 23.44 8.09 -8.98
N CYS A 114 22.52 7.87 -9.92
CA CYS A 114 22.21 8.77 -11.02
C CYS A 114 20.72 8.65 -11.41
N VAL A 115 20.27 9.53 -12.31
CA VAL A 115 18.94 9.44 -12.92
C VAL A 115 18.76 8.10 -13.63
N VAL A 116 17.83 7.28 -13.12
CA VAL A 116 17.42 6.03 -13.74
C VAL A 116 16.48 6.33 -14.91
N PRO A 117 16.67 5.73 -16.11
CA PRO A 117 15.81 5.93 -17.27
C PRO A 117 14.40 5.31 -17.07
N ASP A 118 13.56 5.39 -18.10
CA ASP A 118 12.21 4.82 -18.09
C ASP A 118 12.20 3.37 -17.60
N LEU A 119 11.42 3.13 -16.54
CA LEU A 119 11.44 1.88 -15.80
C LEU A 119 10.47 0.85 -16.41
N PRO A 120 10.91 -0.41 -16.62
CA PRO A 120 10.00 -1.48 -17.00
C PRO A 120 9.03 -1.80 -15.86
N ALA A 121 7.93 -2.50 -16.18
CA ALA A 121 7.07 -3.07 -15.14
C ALA A 121 7.90 -4.02 -14.25
N PRO A 122 7.67 -4.07 -12.92
CA PRO A 122 6.61 -3.38 -12.16
C PRO A 122 7.02 -1.99 -11.61
N TRP A 123 8.15 -1.42 -12.04
CA TRP A 123 8.76 -0.24 -11.40
C TRP A 123 8.25 1.10 -11.92
N GLN A 124 6.95 1.19 -12.22
CA GLN A 124 6.32 2.37 -12.82
C GLN A 124 5.52 3.15 -11.77
N PHE A 125 5.54 4.48 -11.85
CA PHE A 125 5.09 5.42 -10.82
C PHE A 125 4.31 6.59 -11.42
#